data_AF-U2JDC6-F1
#
_entry.id   AF-U2JDC6-F1
#
_cell.length_a   1.000
_cell.length_b   1.000
_cell.length_c   1.000
_cell.angle_alpha   90.00
_cell.angle_beta   90.00
_cell.angle_gamma   90.00
#
_symmetry.space_group_name_H-M   'P 1'
#
loop_
_entity.id
_entity.type
_entity.pdbx_description
1 polymer ?
#
loop_
_entity_poly.entity_id
_entity_poly.type
_entity_poly.pdbx_seq_one_letter_code
_entity_poly.pdbx_strand_id
1 'polypeptide(L)'
;MKKLFLFTIAFLLSITLFAQKSKIKTKYYYALGWEHLPMPEQSATNKQPLVSNIFGLRCEEDRQPNKTGITNELNDYYRAYLSKSRRFNGLNRAIAFGPFDTWDEAEKHRRKSIADYNQNWRPILLTDFSVGCD
;
A
#
# COMPACT_ATOMS: atom_id res chain seq x y z
N MET A 1 18.33 41.55 -38.26
CA MET A 1 17.57 41.29 -37.01
C MET A 1 16.84 39.93 -36.96
N LYS A 2 17.29 38.89 -37.69
CA LYS A 2 16.68 37.54 -37.62
C LYS A 2 17.43 36.55 -36.72
N LYS A 3 18.74 36.76 -36.51
CA LYS A 3 19.60 35.87 -35.70
C LYS A 3 19.34 35.97 -34.19
N LEU A 4 18.86 37.11 -33.71
CA LEU A 4 18.54 37.33 -32.28
C LEU A 4 17.30 36.55 -31.82
N PHE A 5 16.35 36.31 -32.74
CA PHE A 5 15.07 35.65 -32.45
C PHE A 5 15.19 34.13 -32.28
N LEU A 6 16.21 33.50 -32.89
CA LEU A 6 16.44 32.06 -32.79
C LEU A 6 17.10 31.67 -31.46
N PHE A 7 17.93 32.55 -30.89
CA PHE A 7 18.60 32.31 -29.60
C PHE A 7 17.62 32.31 -28.42
N THR A 8 16.60 33.17 -28.44
CA THR A 8 15.59 33.21 -27.37
C THR A 8 14.68 31.99 -27.36
N ILE A 9 14.35 31.43 -28.53
CA ILE A 9 13.51 30.22 -28.64
C ILE A 9 14.28 28.98 -28.14
N ALA A 10 15.55 28.84 -28.50
CA ALA A 10 16.39 27.75 -28.02
C ALA A 10 16.60 27.80 -26.49
N PHE A 11 16.77 29.01 -25.93
CA PHE A 11 16.92 29.20 -24.49
C PHE A 11 15.61 28.89 -23.73
N LEU A 12 14.45 29.29 -24.26
CA LEU A 12 13.14 28.97 -23.67
C LEU A 12 12.83 27.47 -23.69
N LEU A 13 13.20 26.75 -24.75
CA LEU A 13 13.05 25.29 -24.85
C LEU A 13 13.96 24.53 -23.87
N SER A 14 15.14 25.05 -23.55
CA SER A 14 16.01 24.42 -22.55
C SER A 14 15.51 24.59 -21.11
N ILE A 15 14.72 25.64 -20.81
CA ILE A 15 14.20 25.89 -19.45
C ILE A 15 13.01 24.97 -19.12
N THR A 16 12.22 24.56 -20.12
CA THR A 16 11.06 23.68 -19.89
C THR A 16 11.46 22.25 -19.53
N LEU A 17 12.64 21.79 -19.96
CA LEU A 17 13.19 20.47 -19.60
C LEU A 17 13.60 20.34 -18.12
N PHE A 18 13.91 21.45 -17.44
CA PHE A 18 14.25 21.45 -16.01
C PHE A 18 13.04 21.62 -15.07
N ALA A 19 11.83 21.80 -15.61
CA ALA A 19 10.62 22.01 -14.82
C ALA A 19 9.82 20.72 -14.53
N GLN A 20 10.25 19.55 -15.03
CA GLN A 20 9.74 18.26 -14.55
C GLN A 20 10.35 17.93 -13.18
N LYS A 21 9.99 18.72 -12.16
CA LYS A 21 10.03 18.24 -10.79
C LYS A 21 9.05 17.07 -10.73
N SER A 22 9.57 15.84 -10.73
CA SER A 22 8.88 14.69 -10.15
C SER A 22 8.39 15.14 -8.78
N LYS A 23 7.10 15.48 -8.69
CA LYS A 23 6.53 15.99 -7.45
C LYS A 23 6.37 14.78 -6.55
N ILE A 24 7.37 14.54 -5.71
CA ILE A 24 7.28 13.60 -4.60
C ILE A 24 6.00 13.96 -3.82
N LYS A 25 4.97 13.13 -3.97
CA LYS A 25 3.68 13.26 -3.30
C LYS A 25 3.54 12.09 -2.35
N THR A 26 3.02 12.36 -1.16
CA THR A 26 2.66 11.29 -0.26
C THR A 26 1.44 10.57 -0.82
N LYS A 27 1.53 9.25 -0.99
CA LYS A 27 0.42 8.36 -1.32
C LYS A 27 0.12 7.46 -0.14
N TYR A 28 -1.16 7.20 0.10
CA TYR A 28 -1.60 6.42 1.25
C TYR A 28 -2.11 5.06 0.80
N TYR A 29 -1.87 4.06 1.64
CA TYR A 29 -2.22 2.67 1.39
C TYR A 29 -2.68 2.00 2.68
N TYR A 30 -3.39 0.89 2.53
CA TYR A 30 -3.54 -0.11 3.57
C TYR A 30 -3.53 -1.48 2.91
N ALA A 31 -3.23 -2.51 3.68
CA ALA A 31 -3.18 -3.89 3.21
C ALA A 31 -4.08 -4.78 4.06
N LEU A 32 -4.53 -5.86 3.45
CA LEU A 32 -5.42 -6.82 4.05
C LEU A 32 -4.90 -8.23 3.79
N GLY A 33 -4.98 -9.10 4.79
CA GLY A 33 -4.64 -10.51 4.64
C GLY A 33 -5.57 -11.43 5.40
N TRP A 34 -5.43 -12.74 5.17
CA TRP A 34 -6.22 -13.76 5.86
C TRP A 34 -5.34 -14.89 6.38
N GLU A 35 -5.43 -15.17 7.67
CA GLU A 35 -4.88 -16.38 8.29
C GLU A 35 -5.78 -17.56 7.95
N HIS A 36 -5.19 -18.70 7.57
CA HIS A 36 -5.93 -19.94 7.34
C HIS A 36 -5.81 -20.86 8.54
N LEU A 37 -6.86 -20.95 9.38
CA LEU A 37 -6.93 -21.78 10.60
C LEU A 37 -6.61 -23.26 10.27
N PRO A 38 -5.55 -23.89 10.83
CA PRO A 38 -5.28 -25.30 10.59
C PRO A 38 -6.26 -26.17 11.41
N MET A 39 -7.33 -26.65 10.80
CA MET A 39 -8.07 -27.86 11.22
C MET A 39 -8.78 -28.50 10.02
N PRO A 40 -9.02 -29.82 10.06
CA PRO A 40 -9.56 -30.57 8.93
C PRO A 40 -11.02 -30.19 8.70
N GLU A 41 -11.43 -30.25 7.44
CA GLU A 41 -12.81 -30.07 6.95
C GLU A 41 -13.29 -28.63 6.72
N GLN A 42 -13.03 -28.17 5.49
CA GLN A 42 -14.04 -27.61 4.57
C GLN A 42 -14.94 -26.44 5.00
N SER A 43 -14.69 -25.75 6.10
CA SER A 43 -15.46 -24.55 6.42
C SER A 43 -14.87 -23.33 5.69
N ALA A 44 -15.63 -22.77 4.73
CA ALA A 44 -15.35 -21.46 4.12
C ALA A 44 -15.26 -20.32 5.18
N THR A 45 -15.68 -20.64 6.40
CA THR A 45 -15.73 -19.89 7.66
C THR A 45 -14.47 -19.96 8.53
N ASN A 46 -13.32 -20.43 8.01
CA ASN A 46 -12.04 -20.51 8.76
C ASN A 46 -10.93 -19.58 8.21
N LYS A 47 -11.23 -18.29 8.02
CA LYS A 47 -10.29 -17.24 7.62
C LYS A 47 -10.32 -16.07 8.57
N GLN A 48 -9.34 -15.89 9.44
CA GLN A 48 -9.27 -14.68 10.27
C GLN A 48 -8.73 -13.52 9.41
N PRO A 49 -9.54 -12.50 9.07
CA PRO A 49 -9.06 -11.35 8.33
C PRO A 49 -8.20 -10.49 9.24
N LEU A 50 -7.22 -9.87 8.62
CA LEU A 50 -6.25 -8.97 9.22
C LEU A 50 -6.16 -7.73 8.34
N VAL A 51 -6.32 -6.56 8.94
CA VAL A 51 -6.32 -5.25 8.26
C VAL A 51 -5.18 -4.43 8.84
N SER A 52 -4.29 -3.92 8.00
CA SER A 52 -3.20 -3.07 8.46
C SER A 52 -3.67 -1.69 8.92
N ASN A 53 -2.79 -0.93 9.55
CA ASN A 53 -2.91 0.52 9.63
C ASN A 53 -2.76 1.13 8.24
N ILE A 54 -3.11 2.41 8.13
CA ILE A 54 -2.75 3.20 6.96
C ILE A 54 -1.28 3.57 7.08
N PHE A 55 -0.55 3.44 5.98
CA PHE A 55 0.82 3.92 5.87
C PHE A 55 0.94 4.85 4.66
N GLY A 56 1.78 5.88 4.81
CA GLY A 56 2.04 6.88 3.77
C GLY A 56 3.42 6.66 3.16
N LEU A 57 3.49 6.71 1.83
CA LEU A 57 4.73 6.60 1.08
C LEU A 57 5.04 7.90 0.38
N ARG A 58 6.23 8.43 0.61
CA ARG A 58 6.71 9.68 0.02
C ARG A 58 7.82 9.36 -0.99
N CYS A 59 7.42 8.83 -2.14
CA CYS A 59 8.31 8.34 -3.19
C CYS A 59 8.13 9.15 -4.49
N GLU A 60 9.12 9.06 -5.38
CA GLU A 60 8.92 9.35 -6.80
C GLU A 60 7.88 8.36 -7.37
N GLU A 61 7.14 8.77 -8.40
CA GLU A 61 6.02 7.96 -8.93
C GLU A 61 6.46 6.61 -9.49
N ASP A 62 7.66 6.56 -10.08
CA ASP A 62 8.32 5.36 -10.61
C ASP A 62 8.93 4.46 -9.51
N ARG A 63 9.05 4.96 -8.27
CA ARG A 63 9.55 4.21 -7.10
C ARG A 63 8.46 3.81 -6.11
N GLN A 64 7.19 4.02 -6.46
CA GLN A 64 6.10 3.53 -5.62
C GLN A 64 6.05 2.00 -5.71
N PRO A 65 6.01 1.30 -4.56
CA PRO A 65 5.90 -0.14 -4.56
C PRO A 65 4.61 -0.56 -5.24
N ASN A 66 4.72 -1.55 -6.11
CA ASN A 66 3.53 -2.15 -6.69
C ASN A 66 2.73 -2.89 -5.61
N LYS A 67 1.46 -3.21 -5.91
CA LYS A 67 0.59 -3.91 -4.95
C LYS A 67 1.16 -5.25 -4.50
N THR A 68 1.88 -5.95 -5.38
CA THR A 68 2.52 -7.24 -5.06
C THR A 68 3.64 -7.07 -4.04
N GLY A 69 4.48 -6.03 -4.17
CA GLY A 69 5.52 -5.70 -3.20
C GLY A 69 4.95 -5.44 -1.81
N ILE A 70 3.91 -4.61 -1.71
CA ILE A 70 3.20 -4.35 -0.45
C ILE A 70 2.64 -5.65 0.16
N THR A 71 2.08 -6.55 -0.67
CA THR A 71 1.54 -7.82 -0.15
C THR A 71 2.62 -8.78 0.33
N ASN A 72 3.81 -8.76 -0.28
CA ASN A 72 4.95 -9.56 0.17
C ASN A 72 5.47 -9.03 1.51
N GLU A 73 5.62 -7.72 1.64
CA GLU A 73 6.00 -7.06 2.89
C GLU A 73 4.99 -7.36 4.02
N LEU A 74 3.69 -7.37 3.72
CA LEU A 74 2.67 -7.75 4.70
C LEU A 74 2.86 -9.20 5.17
N ASN A 75 3.12 -10.13 4.25
CA ASN A 75 3.38 -11.52 4.58
C ASN A 75 4.63 -11.67 5.46
N ASP A 76 5.70 -10.94 5.13
CA ASP A 76 6.97 -11.00 5.87
C ASP A 76 6.83 -10.39 7.26
N TYR A 77 6.19 -9.22 7.36
CA TYR A 77 5.83 -8.60 8.63
C TYR A 77 5.01 -9.56 9.51
N TYR A 78 3.94 -10.12 8.96
CA TYR A 78 3.08 -11.05 9.70
C TYR A 78 3.87 -12.29 10.17
N ARG A 79 4.74 -12.81 9.30
CA ARG A 79 5.60 -13.95 9.60
C ARG A 79 6.62 -13.65 10.70
N ALA A 80 7.19 -12.45 10.72
CA ALA A 80 8.18 -12.06 11.70
C ALA A 80 7.57 -11.84 13.09
N TYR A 81 6.40 -11.19 13.16
CA TYR A 81 5.90 -10.64 14.42
C TYR A 81 4.68 -11.35 15.01
N LEU A 82 3.88 -12.06 14.20
CA LEU A 82 2.58 -12.59 14.65
C LEU A 82 2.40 -14.09 14.43
N SER A 83 3.12 -14.67 13.47
CA SER A 83 3.05 -16.10 13.12
C SER A 83 3.17 -17.04 14.32
N LYS A 84 4.21 -16.86 15.14
CA LYS A 84 4.55 -17.73 16.27
C LYS A 84 3.51 -17.66 17.39
N SER A 85 3.12 -16.45 17.78
CA SER A 85 2.14 -16.24 18.86
C SER A 85 0.77 -16.78 18.48
N ARG A 86 0.43 -16.72 17.20
CA ARG A 86 -0.86 -17.17 16.67
C ARG A 86 -0.85 -18.61 16.15
N ARG A 87 0.32 -19.25 16.05
CA ARG A 87 0.55 -20.62 15.52
C ARG A 87 0.19 -20.76 14.03
N PHE A 88 0.51 -19.74 13.23
CA PHE A 88 0.28 -19.68 11.78
C PHE A 88 1.57 -19.51 11.02
N ASN A 89 1.71 -20.13 9.85
CA ASN A 89 2.93 -20.02 9.04
C ASN A 89 2.88 -18.88 7.99
N GLY A 90 1.73 -18.24 7.77
CA GLY A 90 1.60 -17.14 6.80
C GLY A 90 0.15 -16.75 6.50
N LEU A 91 -0.05 -15.85 5.54
CA LEU A 91 -1.36 -15.41 5.07
C LEU A 91 -1.69 -16.09 3.72
N ASN A 92 -2.92 -16.57 3.58
CA ASN A 92 -3.37 -17.32 2.39
C ASN A 92 -3.74 -16.38 1.23
N ARG A 93 -4.12 -15.14 1.54
CA ARG A 93 -4.39 -14.08 0.56
C ARG A 93 -3.93 -12.78 1.18
N ALA A 94 -3.23 -11.96 0.43
CA ALA A 94 -2.86 -10.61 0.83
C ALA A 94 -3.21 -9.67 -0.33
N ILE A 95 -3.80 -8.51 -0.02
CA ILE A 95 -4.24 -7.52 -1.01
C ILE A 95 -3.87 -6.13 -0.49
N ALA A 96 -3.19 -5.34 -1.32
CA ALA A 96 -2.92 -3.93 -1.06
C ALA A 96 -3.98 -3.04 -1.74
N PHE A 97 -4.42 -2.01 -1.01
CA PHE A 97 -5.35 -0.99 -1.48
C PHE A 97 -4.65 0.37 -1.56
N GLY A 98 -5.01 1.16 -2.57
CA GLY A 98 -4.35 2.41 -2.94
C GLY A 98 -3.68 2.33 -4.32
N PRO A 99 -2.88 3.35 -4.70
CA PRO A 99 -2.61 4.57 -3.92
C PRO A 99 -3.86 5.44 -3.74
N PHE A 100 -4.03 6.00 -2.54
CA PHE A 100 -4.98 7.07 -2.26
C PHE A 100 -4.25 8.41 -2.15
N ASP A 101 -4.91 9.50 -2.52
CA ASP A 101 -4.31 10.84 -2.46
C ASP A 101 -4.30 11.43 -1.04
N THR A 102 -5.20 10.97 -0.18
CA THR A 102 -5.33 11.46 1.19
C THR A 102 -5.46 10.32 2.19
N TRP A 103 -5.06 10.60 3.43
CA TRP A 103 -5.22 9.66 4.53
C TRP A 103 -6.70 9.37 4.81
N ASP A 104 -7.56 10.40 4.76
CA ASP A 104 -9.00 10.26 5.03
C ASP A 104 -9.70 9.35 4.01
N GLU A 105 -9.30 9.41 2.74
CA GLU A 105 -9.81 8.51 1.71
C GLU A 105 -9.40 7.06 2.01
N ALA A 106 -8.11 6.84 2.33
CA ALA A 106 -7.63 5.51 2.73
C ALA A 106 -8.38 4.99 3.97
N GLU A 107 -8.63 5.83 4.98
CA GLU A 107 -9.37 5.47 6.20
C GLU A 107 -10.83 5.15 5.93
N LYS A 108 -11.48 5.90 5.05
CA LYS A 108 -12.85 5.59 4.62
C LYS A 108 -12.94 4.19 4.02
N HIS A 109 -12.01 3.85 3.12
CA HIS A 109 -11.93 2.52 2.53
C HIS A 109 -11.60 1.44 3.57
N ARG A 110 -10.62 1.69 4.43
CA ARG A 110 -10.20 0.76 5.48
C ARG A 110 -11.31 0.48 6.48
N ARG A 111 -12.04 1.50 6.95
CA ARG A 111 -13.19 1.35 7.85
C ARG A 111 -14.30 0.52 7.23
N LYS A 112 -14.56 0.71 5.93
CA LYS A 112 -15.51 -0.13 5.21
C LYS A 112 -15.06 -1.60 5.23
N SER A 113 -13.82 -1.88 4.87
CA SER A 113 -13.27 -3.25 4.95
C SER A 113 -13.41 -3.82 6.37
N ILE A 114 -13.04 -3.06 7.41
CA ILE A 114 -13.18 -3.50 8.81
C ILE A 114 -14.63 -3.83 9.13
N ALA A 115 -15.59 -2.98 8.76
CA ALA A 115 -17.01 -3.21 9.00
C ALA A 115 -17.53 -4.47 8.29
N ASP A 116 -17.17 -4.63 7.01
CA ASP A 116 -17.56 -5.79 6.18
C ASP A 116 -17.07 -7.11 6.81
N TYR A 117 -15.89 -7.12 7.41
CA TYR A 117 -15.34 -8.31 8.08
C TYR A 117 -15.78 -8.45 9.55
N ASN A 118 -16.06 -7.34 10.25
CA ASN A 118 -16.40 -7.37 11.67
C ASN A 118 -17.71 -8.11 11.95
N GLN A 119 -18.67 -8.07 11.03
CA GLN A 119 -19.95 -8.76 11.19
C GLN A 119 -19.79 -10.27 11.42
N ASN A 120 -18.74 -10.89 10.86
CA ASN A 120 -18.57 -12.34 10.88
C ASN A 120 -17.27 -12.80 11.55
N TRP A 121 -16.24 -11.95 11.62
CA TRP A 121 -14.87 -12.43 11.87
C TRP A 121 -14.07 -11.65 12.91
N ARG A 122 -14.51 -10.44 13.30
CA ARG A 122 -13.75 -9.53 14.18
C ARG A 122 -12.29 -9.39 13.74
N PRO A 123 -11.99 -8.62 12.68
CA PRO A 123 -10.67 -8.59 12.06
C PRO A 123 -9.55 -8.20 13.04
N ILE A 124 -8.37 -8.77 12.84
CA ILE A 124 -7.15 -8.33 13.53
C ILE A 124 -6.75 -6.99 12.93
N LEU A 125 -6.49 -6.01 13.78
CA LEU A 125 -6.01 -4.70 13.35
C LEU A 125 -4.51 -4.64 13.62
N LEU A 126 -3.70 -4.45 12.58
CA LEU A 126 -2.30 -4.11 12.76
C LEU A 126 -2.14 -2.61 12.92
N THR A 127 -1.23 -2.22 13.80
CA THR A 127 -0.95 -0.82 14.12
C THR A 127 0.36 -0.32 13.51
N ASP A 128 1.33 -1.22 13.29
CA ASP A 128 2.73 -0.87 13.04
C ASP A 128 3.29 -1.41 11.72
N PHE A 129 2.41 -1.70 10.76
CA PHE A 129 2.82 -2.11 9.42
C PHE A 129 3.18 -0.89 8.57
N SER A 130 4.30 -0.95 7.87
CA SER A 130 4.75 0.05 6.92
C SER A 130 5.58 -0.59 5.82
N VAL A 131 5.63 0.05 4.65
CA VAL A 131 6.46 -0.36 3.50
C VAL A 131 7.42 0.78 3.14
N GLY A 132 8.54 0.46 2.51
CA GLY A 132 9.47 1.44 1.94
C GLY A 132 9.10 1.88 0.53
N CYS A 133 9.85 2.82 -0.04
CA CYS A 133 9.91 2.95 -1.50
C CYS A 133 10.74 1.80 -2.08
N ASP A 134 10.45 1.40 -3.32
CA ASP A 134 11.26 0.40 -4.05
C ASP A 134 12.58 1.00 -4.58
#